data_AF-A0A1F7QYC6-F1
#
_entry.id   AF-A0A1F7QYC6-F1
#
_cell.length_a   1.000
_cell.length_b   1.000
_cell.length_c   1.000
_cell.angle_alpha   90.00
_cell.angle_beta   90.00
_cell.angle_gamma   90.00
#
_symmetry.space_group_name_H-M   'P 1'
#
loop_
_entity.id
_entity.type
_entity.pdbx_description
1 polymer ?
#
loop_
_entity_poly.entity_id
_entity_poly.type
_entity_poly.pdbx_seq_one_letter_code
_entity_poly.pdbx_strand_id
1 'polypeptide(L)'
;MRPHRVPIDKASGWVLDMLSVSSEIILNKSEAVKTEVFAEFAHVHYRETFKNKFTGEIENYDTALVAAVYRALLKSDKATVRTILMQQNTKGFSSIKEFINFQILIDKVYEAKATERLVRLVSKNGAPLRILKRLMDESPEVISRLGERDVFLNSYQAQAEKEYQVISKKINRGILKSVAFLFITKVLIGLAVEIPYDYYIVGAIVWFPLAVNLLFPPLYMASLKFSMKLPSGPNTSELKKYVDDLFFETDGPRYNLVARTKSQDSTLLNFMYTAMFLFVFTFVTLRLATWGFSWVHIVIFFLFLSTASFLGFRLSRLISELEMVTTNQGSFAILRDFLYTPFILVGRWMSDKYSRVNIIALILDMAIELPLKTFLRLLRQWTQFLNDKKDNL
;
A
#
# COMPACT_ATOMS: atom_id res chain seq x y z
N MET A 1 41.93 3.52 -19.00
CA MET A 1 40.49 3.43 -18.65
C MET A 1 40.37 3.11 -17.17
N ARG A 2 39.71 3.95 -16.36
CA ARG A 2 39.55 3.65 -14.93
C ARG A 2 38.57 2.46 -14.76
N PRO A 3 38.92 1.40 -14.01
CA PRO A 3 37.98 0.32 -13.73
C PRO A 3 36.76 0.91 -13.04
N HIS A 4 35.55 0.50 -13.44
CA HIS A 4 34.34 0.85 -12.73
C HIS A 4 34.47 0.32 -11.29
N ARG A 5 34.82 1.21 -10.35
CA ARG A 5 34.92 0.88 -8.93
C ARG A 5 33.50 0.86 -8.36
N VAL A 6 32.89 -0.31 -8.36
CA VAL A 6 31.66 -0.55 -7.59
C VAL A 6 32.07 -0.87 -6.15
N PRO A 7 31.46 -0.24 -5.12
CA PRO A 7 31.71 -0.62 -3.74
C PRO A 7 31.43 -2.11 -3.51
N ILE A 8 32.28 -2.78 -2.71
CA ILE A 8 32.16 -4.22 -2.43
C ILE A 8 30.76 -4.54 -1.89
N ASP A 9 30.22 -3.72 -0.99
CA ASP A 9 28.88 -3.93 -0.40
C ASP A 9 27.77 -3.91 -1.45
N LYS A 10 27.92 -3.07 -2.48
CA LYS A 10 26.93 -2.99 -3.57
C LYS A 10 27.03 -4.20 -4.48
N ALA A 11 28.25 -4.61 -4.81
CA ALA A 11 28.49 -5.80 -5.65
C ALA A 11 28.06 -7.09 -4.94
N SER A 12 28.37 -7.23 -3.64
CA SER A 12 27.95 -8.37 -2.83
C SER A 12 26.44 -8.41 -2.70
N GLY A 13 25.78 -7.27 -2.48
CA GLY A 13 24.32 -7.17 -2.47
C GLY A 13 23.70 -7.69 -3.77
N TRP A 14 24.20 -7.28 -4.94
CA TRP A 14 23.69 -7.79 -6.21
C TRP A 14 23.81 -9.32 -6.36
N VAL A 15 24.95 -9.89 -5.96
CA VAL A 15 25.20 -11.33 -6.07
C VAL A 15 24.35 -12.11 -5.07
N LEU A 16 24.30 -11.67 -3.81
CA LEU A 16 23.51 -12.31 -2.76
C LEU A 16 22.01 -12.27 -3.06
N ASP A 17 21.50 -11.13 -3.53
CA ASP A 17 20.11 -10.99 -3.98
C ASP A 17 19.78 -12.05 -5.04
N MET A 18 20.63 -12.19 -6.05
CA MET A 18 20.40 -13.16 -7.13
C MET A 18 20.54 -14.61 -6.68
N LEU A 19 21.53 -14.92 -5.84
CA LEU A 19 21.71 -16.28 -5.32
C LEU A 19 20.51 -16.69 -4.45
N SER A 20 20.06 -15.80 -3.56
CA SER A 20 18.90 -16.05 -2.70
C SER A 20 17.66 -16.40 -3.51
N VAL A 21 17.32 -15.56 -4.51
CA VAL A 21 16.15 -15.78 -5.36
C VAL A 21 16.33 -17.01 -6.23
N SER A 22 17.52 -17.24 -6.78
CA SER A 22 17.79 -18.42 -7.61
C SER A 22 17.65 -19.72 -6.81
N SER A 23 18.12 -19.73 -5.56
CA SER A 23 17.92 -20.87 -4.66
C SER A 23 16.44 -21.12 -4.38
N GLU A 24 15.64 -20.06 -4.15
CA GLU A 24 14.19 -20.18 -3.97
C GLU A 24 13.50 -20.74 -5.22
N ILE A 25 13.87 -20.25 -6.41
CA ILE A 25 13.35 -20.76 -7.70
C ILE A 25 13.67 -22.25 -7.87
N ILE A 26 14.89 -22.68 -7.54
CA ILE A 26 15.29 -24.09 -7.64
C ILE A 26 14.48 -24.96 -6.67
N LEU A 27 14.28 -24.49 -5.42
CA LEU A 27 13.51 -25.21 -4.41
C LEU A 27 12.02 -25.31 -4.75
N ASN A 28 11.46 -24.26 -5.35
CA ASN A 28 10.03 -24.16 -5.69
C ASN A 28 9.77 -24.16 -7.21
N LYS A 29 10.51 -25.00 -7.96
CA LYS A 29 10.55 -24.96 -9.42
C LYS A 29 9.17 -24.96 -10.11
N SER A 30 8.24 -25.79 -9.64
CA SER A 30 6.88 -25.85 -10.22
C SER A 30 6.14 -24.52 -10.10
N GLU A 31 6.22 -23.88 -8.93
CA GLU A 31 5.56 -22.60 -8.67
C GLU A 31 6.26 -21.44 -9.38
N ALA A 32 7.59 -21.48 -9.46
CA ALA A 32 8.37 -20.51 -10.20
C ALA A 32 7.99 -20.49 -11.69
N VAL A 33 7.86 -21.68 -12.31
CA VAL A 33 7.45 -21.80 -13.72
C VAL A 33 6.04 -21.24 -13.94
N LYS A 34 5.07 -21.57 -13.09
CA LYS A 34 3.70 -21.01 -13.19
C LYS A 34 3.72 -19.48 -13.09
N THR A 35 4.52 -18.95 -12.18
CA THR A 35 4.63 -17.51 -11.94
C THR A 35 5.28 -16.79 -13.12
N GLU A 36 6.32 -17.39 -13.71
CA GLU A 36 7.00 -16.88 -14.91
C GLU A 36 6.06 -16.87 -16.13
N VAL A 37 5.37 -17.97 -16.40
CA VAL A 37 4.39 -18.07 -17.51
C VAL A 37 3.29 -17.01 -17.37
N PHE A 38 2.76 -16.84 -16.16
CA PHE A 38 1.77 -15.79 -15.90
C PHE A 38 2.35 -14.38 -16.12
N ALA A 39 3.58 -14.13 -15.65
CA ALA A 39 4.21 -12.82 -15.80
C ALA A 39 4.51 -12.49 -17.26
N GLU A 40 4.92 -13.48 -18.05
CA GLU A 40 5.14 -13.34 -19.49
C GLU A 40 3.83 -13.05 -20.22
N PHE A 41 2.77 -13.81 -19.93
CA PHE A 41 1.42 -13.55 -20.45
C PHE A 41 0.97 -12.11 -20.15
N ALA A 42 1.10 -11.67 -18.89
CA ALA A 42 0.73 -10.32 -18.48
C ALA A 42 1.60 -9.25 -19.15
N HIS A 43 2.90 -9.51 -19.34
CA HIS A 43 3.82 -8.62 -20.04
C HIS A 43 3.39 -8.44 -21.51
N VAL A 44 3.12 -9.52 -22.24
CA VAL A 44 2.66 -9.47 -23.64
C VAL A 44 1.34 -8.69 -23.73
N HIS A 45 0.39 -9.00 -22.86
CA HIS A 45 -0.91 -8.32 -22.82
C HIS A 45 -0.78 -6.81 -22.62
N TYR A 46 -0.04 -6.36 -21.60
CA TYR A 46 0.13 -4.93 -21.35
C TYR A 46 1.02 -4.25 -22.39
N ARG A 47 1.96 -4.98 -23.00
CA ARG A 47 2.79 -4.46 -24.08
C ARG A 47 1.94 -4.06 -25.27
N GLU A 48 1.03 -4.93 -25.71
CA GLU A 48 0.10 -4.61 -26.79
C GLU A 48 -0.90 -3.53 -26.37
N THR A 49 -1.40 -3.59 -25.14
CA THR A 49 -2.37 -2.58 -24.64
C THR A 49 -1.78 -1.17 -24.53
N PHE A 50 -0.49 -1.04 -24.25
CA PHE A 50 0.19 0.26 -24.05
C PHE A 50 1.05 0.70 -25.26
N LYS A 51 1.13 -0.11 -26.31
CA LYS A 51 2.04 0.01 -27.46
C LYS A 51 2.06 1.39 -28.13
N ASN A 52 0.91 2.05 -28.24
CA ASN A 52 0.79 3.34 -28.93
C ASN A 52 1.04 4.56 -28.03
N LYS A 53 1.31 4.37 -26.73
CA LYS A 53 1.29 5.45 -25.75
C LYS A 53 2.64 5.76 -25.09
N PHE A 54 3.49 4.76 -24.93
CA PHE A 54 4.76 4.90 -24.18
C PHE A 54 5.99 4.40 -24.94
N THR A 55 5.79 3.75 -26.09
CA THR A 55 6.88 3.33 -26.98
C THR A 55 7.62 4.56 -27.48
N GLY A 56 8.90 4.69 -27.13
CA GLY A 56 9.74 5.85 -27.46
C GLY A 56 9.82 6.93 -26.36
N GLU A 57 8.89 6.98 -25.40
CA GLU A 57 8.95 7.91 -24.26
C GLU A 57 9.75 7.35 -23.06
N ILE A 58 9.80 6.02 -22.94
CA ILE A 58 10.44 5.32 -21.83
C ILE A 58 11.68 4.57 -22.34
N GLU A 59 12.86 4.95 -21.82
CA GLU A 59 14.12 4.24 -22.06
C GLU A 59 14.02 2.81 -21.49
N ASN A 60 14.38 1.79 -22.30
CA ASN A 60 14.23 0.37 -21.95
C ASN A 60 12.80 -0.03 -21.56
N TYR A 61 11.83 0.37 -22.38
CA TYR A 61 10.40 0.16 -22.14
C TYR A 61 10.03 -1.29 -21.76
N ASP A 62 10.49 -2.29 -22.52
CA ASP A 62 10.16 -3.70 -22.23
C ASP A 62 10.70 -4.14 -20.86
N THR A 63 11.95 -3.82 -20.51
CA THR A 63 12.53 -4.10 -19.18
C THR A 63 11.75 -3.39 -18.07
N ALA A 64 11.37 -2.12 -18.29
CA ALA A 64 10.57 -1.35 -17.34
C ALA A 64 9.17 -1.95 -17.17
N LEU A 65 8.57 -2.48 -18.24
CA LEU A 65 7.27 -3.13 -18.21
C LEU A 65 7.31 -4.47 -17.48
N VAL A 66 8.34 -5.31 -17.71
CA VAL A 66 8.56 -6.53 -16.93
C VAL A 66 8.67 -6.20 -15.45
N ALA A 67 9.52 -5.23 -15.09
CA ALA A 67 9.64 -4.78 -13.70
C ALA A 67 8.30 -4.29 -13.14
N ALA A 68 7.49 -3.59 -13.95
CA ALA A 68 6.17 -3.12 -13.55
C ALA A 68 5.19 -4.27 -13.29
N VAL A 69 5.16 -5.30 -14.14
CA VAL A 69 4.31 -6.48 -13.99
C VAL A 69 4.62 -7.23 -12.70
N TYR A 70 5.90 -7.55 -12.47
CA TYR A 70 6.35 -8.25 -11.27
C TYR A 70 6.04 -7.44 -9.99
N ARG A 71 6.27 -6.12 -10.00
CA ARG A 71 5.98 -5.26 -8.85
C ARG A 71 4.48 -5.09 -8.59
N ALA A 72 3.68 -4.92 -9.65
CA ALA A 72 2.28 -4.54 -9.52
C ALA A 72 1.34 -5.73 -9.30
N LEU A 73 1.56 -6.83 -10.01
CA LEU A 73 0.71 -8.03 -9.97
C LEU A 73 1.23 -9.05 -8.95
N LEU A 74 2.53 -9.34 -8.98
CA LEU A 74 3.16 -10.38 -8.16
C LEU A 74 3.71 -9.86 -6.82
N LYS A 75 3.76 -8.53 -6.64
CA LYS A 75 4.32 -7.86 -5.46
C LYS A 75 5.78 -8.23 -5.19
N SER A 76 6.52 -8.59 -6.24
CA SER A 76 7.93 -8.99 -6.15
C SER A 76 8.83 -7.81 -5.81
N ASP A 77 9.92 -8.11 -5.10
CA ASP A 77 10.93 -7.15 -4.70
C ASP A 77 11.99 -6.90 -5.79
N LYS A 78 12.94 -6.02 -5.49
CA LYS A 78 14.03 -5.66 -6.42
C LYS A 78 14.93 -6.86 -6.72
N ALA A 79 15.21 -7.69 -5.72
CA ALA A 79 16.05 -8.88 -5.87
C ALA A 79 15.41 -9.87 -6.86
N THR A 80 14.11 -10.12 -6.73
CA THR A 80 13.36 -11.00 -7.63
C THR A 80 13.36 -10.47 -9.06
N VAL A 81 12.98 -9.20 -9.24
CA VAL A 81 12.96 -8.57 -10.57
C VAL A 81 14.33 -8.60 -11.25
N ARG A 82 15.40 -8.33 -10.48
CA ARG A 82 16.77 -8.40 -10.99
C ARG A 82 17.13 -9.80 -11.48
N THR A 83 16.79 -10.82 -10.70
CA THR A 83 17.11 -12.22 -11.02
C THR A 83 16.36 -12.70 -12.26
N ILE A 84 15.08 -12.36 -12.39
CA ILE A 84 14.29 -12.69 -13.58
C ILE A 84 14.83 -12.00 -14.83
N LEU A 85 15.07 -10.69 -14.76
CA LEU A 85 15.65 -9.95 -15.90
C LEU A 85 17.01 -10.52 -16.29
N MET A 86 17.77 -11.04 -15.32
CA MET A 86 19.02 -11.72 -15.58
C MET A 86 18.81 -13.08 -16.29
N GLN A 87 17.87 -13.90 -15.83
CA GLN A 87 17.55 -15.18 -16.49
C GLN A 87 17.03 -14.99 -17.93
N GLN A 88 16.30 -13.90 -18.19
CA GLN A 88 15.84 -13.52 -19.53
C GLN A 88 16.97 -13.05 -20.45
N ASN A 89 18.13 -12.63 -19.90
CA ASN A 89 19.30 -12.28 -20.69
C ASN A 89 20.05 -13.54 -21.16
N THR A 90 19.51 -14.21 -22.17
CA THR A 90 20.03 -15.46 -22.73
C THR A 90 21.41 -15.34 -23.39
N LYS A 91 21.86 -14.11 -23.69
CA LYS A 91 23.19 -13.85 -24.27
C LYS A 91 24.33 -14.03 -23.26
N GLY A 92 24.02 -14.09 -21.96
CA GLY A 92 25.02 -14.09 -20.91
C GLY A 92 25.84 -12.79 -20.89
N PHE A 93 26.98 -12.81 -20.20
CA PHE A 93 27.94 -11.70 -20.21
C PHE A 93 29.31 -12.21 -20.62
N SER A 94 29.93 -11.53 -21.59
CA SER A 94 31.28 -11.85 -22.04
C SER A 94 32.34 -11.21 -21.16
N SER A 95 31.97 -10.22 -20.33
CA SER A 95 32.89 -9.58 -19.39
C SER A 95 32.23 -9.16 -18.08
N ILE A 96 33.04 -9.05 -17.02
CA ILE A 96 32.62 -8.48 -15.72
C ILE A 96 32.09 -7.05 -15.90
N LYS A 97 32.63 -6.30 -16.86
CA LYS A 97 32.18 -4.94 -17.15
C LYS A 97 30.75 -4.91 -17.68
N GLU A 98 30.39 -5.84 -18.58
CA GLU A 98 29.02 -5.98 -19.07
C GLU A 98 28.05 -6.36 -17.96
N PHE A 99 28.44 -7.30 -17.09
CA PHE A 99 27.67 -7.66 -15.90
C PHE A 99 27.40 -6.44 -15.01
N ILE A 100 28.45 -5.68 -14.66
CA ILE A 100 28.32 -4.46 -13.84
C ILE A 100 27.38 -3.44 -14.50
N ASN A 101 27.55 -3.21 -15.80
CA ASN A 101 26.72 -2.26 -16.53
C ASN A 101 25.24 -2.69 -16.55
N PHE A 102 24.98 -3.99 -16.70
CA PHE A 102 23.63 -4.54 -16.64
C PHE A 102 23.01 -4.37 -15.25
N GLN A 103 23.75 -4.61 -14.17
CA GLN A 103 23.25 -4.40 -12.81
C GLN A 103 22.92 -2.93 -12.53
N ILE A 104 23.77 -2.01 -12.99
CA ILE A 104 23.51 -0.56 -12.90
C ILE A 104 22.29 -0.18 -13.72
N LEU A 105 22.11 -0.78 -14.91
CA LEU A 105 20.93 -0.54 -15.74
C LEU A 105 19.65 -0.98 -15.04
N ILE A 106 19.63 -2.17 -14.42
CA ILE A 106 18.48 -2.65 -13.65
C ILE A 106 18.17 -1.71 -12.49
N ASP A 107 19.19 -1.27 -11.73
CA ASP A 107 19.01 -0.29 -10.65
C ASP A 107 18.34 0.99 -11.18
N LYS A 108 18.87 1.54 -12.29
CA LYS A 108 18.36 2.76 -12.93
C LYS A 108 16.91 2.58 -13.41
N VAL A 109 16.60 1.47 -14.08
CA VAL A 109 15.26 1.19 -14.61
C VAL A 109 14.28 0.96 -13.47
N TYR A 110 14.64 0.18 -12.45
CA TYR A 110 13.74 -0.13 -11.33
C TYR A 110 13.34 1.13 -10.55
N GLU A 111 14.28 2.06 -10.36
CA GLU A 111 14.09 3.31 -9.60
C GLU A 111 13.56 4.48 -10.45
N ALA A 112 13.48 4.30 -11.77
CA ALA A 112 13.02 5.36 -12.67
C ALA A 112 11.57 5.77 -12.40
N LYS A 113 11.31 7.08 -12.41
CA LYS A 113 9.94 7.64 -12.35
C LYS A 113 9.04 7.13 -13.47
N ALA A 114 9.61 6.78 -14.62
CA ALA A 114 8.89 6.19 -15.75
C ALA A 114 8.36 4.79 -15.43
N THR A 115 9.21 3.92 -14.85
CA THR A 115 8.81 2.59 -14.37
C THR A 115 7.75 2.70 -13.29
N GLU A 116 7.85 3.66 -12.36
CA GLU A 116 6.81 3.90 -11.36
C GLU A 116 5.47 4.34 -11.97
N ARG A 117 5.47 4.99 -13.13
CA ARG A 117 4.23 5.28 -13.88
C ARG A 117 3.65 3.99 -14.45
N LEU A 118 4.47 3.12 -15.04
CA LEU A 118 4.04 1.82 -15.55
C LEU A 118 3.49 0.92 -14.43
N VAL A 119 4.16 0.84 -13.28
CA VAL A 119 3.71 0.08 -12.10
C VAL A 119 2.31 0.54 -11.68
N ARG A 120 2.06 1.85 -11.63
CA ARG A 120 0.75 2.40 -11.30
C ARG A 120 -0.31 2.06 -12.34
N LEU A 121 0.02 2.11 -13.63
CA LEU A 121 -0.89 1.77 -14.72
C LEU A 121 -1.26 0.28 -14.72
N VAL A 122 -0.25 -0.59 -14.65
CA VAL A 122 -0.43 -2.05 -14.51
C VAL A 122 -1.25 -2.35 -13.25
N SER A 123 -0.93 -1.72 -12.12
CA SER A 123 -1.66 -1.97 -10.87
C SER A 123 -3.12 -1.55 -10.94
N LYS A 124 -3.41 -0.40 -11.57
CA LYS A 124 -4.77 0.12 -11.76
C LYS A 124 -5.63 -0.81 -12.61
N ASN A 125 -5.03 -1.41 -13.65
CA ASN A 125 -5.73 -2.32 -14.56
C ASN A 125 -5.46 -3.79 -14.23
N GLY A 126 -4.95 -4.07 -13.03
CA GLY A 126 -4.41 -5.38 -12.65
C GLY A 126 -5.42 -6.32 -12.03
N ALA A 127 -6.62 -5.83 -11.67
CA ALA A 127 -7.64 -6.64 -11.00
C ALA A 127 -7.96 -7.95 -11.77
N PRO A 128 -8.20 -7.93 -13.10
CA PRO A 128 -8.53 -9.16 -13.81
C PRO A 128 -7.41 -10.20 -13.76
N LEU A 129 -6.17 -9.76 -14.01
CA LEU A 129 -5.02 -10.65 -14.02
C LEU A 129 -4.64 -11.15 -12.62
N ARG A 130 -4.89 -10.39 -11.55
CA ARG A 130 -4.67 -10.86 -10.17
C ARG A 130 -5.63 -11.99 -9.82
N ILE A 131 -6.91 -11.85 -10.18
CA ILE A 131 -7.92 -12.90 -9.96
C ILE A 131 -7.59 -14.13 -10.81
N LEU A 132 -7.15 -13.92 -12.06
CA LEU A 132 -6.69 -15.01 -12.93
C LEU A 132 -5.50 -15.76 -12.32
N LYS A 133 -4.47 -15.06 -11.82
CA LYS A 133 -3.34 -15.70 -11.13
C LYS A 133 -3.80 -16.52 -9.93
N ARG A 134 -4.73 -15.99 -9.12
CA ARG A 134 -5.31 -16.74 -7.99
C ARG A 134 -6.06 -18.00 -8.44
N LEU A 135 -6.83 -17.90 -9.52
CA LEU A 135 -7.49 -19.06 -10.12
C LEU A 135 -6.49 -20.11 -10.60
N MET A 136 -5.41 -19.70 -11.26
CA MET A 136 -4.33 -20.60 -11.70
C MET A 136 -3.65 -21.33 -10.52
N ASP A 137 -3.49 -20.63 -9.39
CA ASP A 137 -2.80 -21.17 -8.22
C ASP A 137 -3.70 -22.13 -7.43
N GLU A 138 -4.97 -21.80 -7.26
CA GLU A 138 -5.92 -22.57 -6.43
C GLU A 138 -6.69 -23.65 -7.20
N SER A 139 -6.83 -23.52 -8.52
CA SER A 139 -7.63 -24.43 -9.36
C SER A 139 -6.97 -24.63 -10.73
N PRO A 140 -5.77 -25.23 -10.79
CA PRO A 140 -5.00 -25.37 -12.03
C PRO A 140 -5.72 -26.20 -13.11
N GLU A 141 -6.61 -27.09 -12.71
CA GLU A 141 -7.43 -27.93 -13.59
C GLU A 141 -8.53 -27.15 -14.34
N VAL A 142 -8.89 -25.95 -13.88
CA VAL A 142 -9.78 -25.05 -14.64
C VAL A 142 -9.03 -24.46 -15.84
N ILE A 143 -7.72 -24.22 -15.69
CA ILE A 143 -6.87 -23.67 -16.76
C ILE A 143 -6.64 -24.70 -17.86
N SER A 144 -6.52 -26.00 -17.52
CA SER A 144 -6.43 -27.06 -18.53
C SER A 144 -7.72 -27.24 -19.33
N ARG A 145 -8.85 -26.70 -18.83
CA ARG A 145 -10.16 -26.70 -19.49
C ARG A 145 -10.54 -25.32 -20.05
N LEU A 146 -9.57 -24.47 -20.38
CA LEU A 146 -9.84 -23.13 -20.94
C LEU A 146 -10.73 -23.17 -22.19
N GLY A 147 -10.76 -24.28 -22.93
CA GLY A 147 -11.67 -24.48 -24.08
C GLY A 147 -13.15 -24.57 -23.71
N GLU A 148 -13.48 -24.88 -22.45
CA GLU A 148 -14.85 -24.88 -21.92
C GLU A 148 -15.18 -23.47 -21.39
N ARG A 149 -15.51 -22.56 -22.31
CA ARG A 149 -15.74 -21.12 -22.04
C ARG A 149 -16.61 -20.86 -20.79
N ASP A 150 -17.80 -21.45 -20.72
CA ASP A 150 -18.73 -21.21 -19.61
C ASP A 150 -18.21 -21.73 -18.27
N VAL A 151 -17.55 -22.89 -18.27
CA VAL A 151 -16.96 -23.49 -17.05
C VAL A 151 -15.87 -22.57 -16.53
N PHE A 152 -14.95 -22.14 -17.39
CA PHE A 152 -13.87 -21.23 -17.03
C PHE A 152 -14.41 -19.89 -16.51
N LEU A 153 -15.36 -19.26 -17.20
CA LEU A 153 -15.88 -17.95 -16.81
C LEU A 153 -16.66 -18.00 -15.48
N ASN A 154 -17.38 -19.09 -15.22
CA ASN A 154 -18.08 -19.29 -13.94
C ASN A 154 -17.10 -19.54 -12.79
N SER A 155 -16.04 -20.33 -13.02
CA SER A 155 -14.97 -20.51 -12.04
C SER A 155 -14.22 -19.21 -11.75
N TYR A 156 -13.95 -18.39 -12.77
CA TYR A 156 -13.34 -17.08 -12.61
C TYR A 156 -14.23 -16.12 -11.79
N GLN A 157 -15.54 -16.10 -12.06
CA GLN A 157 -16.50 -15.32 -11.27
C GLN A 157 -16.52 -15.77 -9.80
N ALA A 158 -16.58 -17.08 -9.55
CA ALA A 158 -16.53 -17.62 -8.19
C ALA A 158 -15.22 -17.25 -7.48
N GLN A 159 -14.09 -17.26 -8.19
CA GLN A 159 -12.81 -16.81 -7.64
C GLN A 159 -12.84 -15.31 -7.30
N ALA A 160 -13.39 -14.46 -8.16
CA ALA A 160 -13.52 -13.03 -7.88
C ALA A 160 -14.31 -12.76 -6.59
N GLU A 161 -15.44 -13.45 -6.40
CA GLU A 161 -16.26 -13.35 -5.19
C GLU A 161 -15.52 -13.85 -3.94
N LYS A 162 -14.76 -14.95 -4.06
CA LYS A 162 -13.90 -15.45 -3.00
C LYS A 162 -12.83 -14.42 -2.60
N GLU A 163 -12.19 -13.79 -3.58
CA GLU A 163 -11.18 -12.74 -3.33
C GLU A 163 -11.78 -11.53 -2.61
N TYR A 164 -13.01 -11.11 -2.94
CA TYR A 164 -13.69 -10.04 -2.21
C TYR A 164 -13.86 -10.38 -0.73
N GLN A 165 -14.22 -11.63 -0.41
CA GLN A 165 -14.36 -12.08 0.99
C GLN A 165 -13.01 -12.12 1.72
N VAL A 166 -11.95 -12.58 1.05
CA VAL A 166 -10.58 -12.61 1.60
C VAL A 166 -10.12 -11.19 1.92
N ILE A 167 -10.29 -10.25 0.98
CA ILE A 167 -9.94 -8.85 1.18
C ILE A 167 -10.77 -8.22 2.30
N SER A 168 -12.07 -8.48 2.35
CA SER A 168 -12.95 -8.01 3.45
C SER A 168 -12.44 -8.45 4.81
N LYS A 169 -12.10 -9.74 4.98
CA LYS A 169 -11.54 -10.28 6.23
C LYS A 169 -10.22 -9.61 6.58
N LYS A 170 -9.34 -9.41 5.59
CA LYS A 170 -8.04 -8.74 5.77
C LYS A 170 -8.21 -7.29 6.20
N ILE A 171 -9.15 -6.56 5.60
CA ILE A 171 -9.48 -5.17 5.96
C ILE A 171 -10.03 -5.10 7.38
N ASN A 172 -11.01 -5.92 7.72
CA ASN A 172 -11.60 -5.91 9.07
C ASN A 172 -10.54 -6.17 10.16
N ARG A 173 -9.66 -7.16 9.95
CA ARG A 173 -8.54 -7.43 10.84
C ARG A 173 -7.55 -6.25 10.89
N GLY A 174 -7.27 -5.63 9.74
CA GLY A 174 -6.40 -4.46 9.63
C GLY A 174 -6.94 -3.24 10.36
N ILE A 175 -8.24 -2.95 10.22
CA ILE A 175 -8.93 -1.88 10.95
C ILE A 175 -8.83 -2.14 12.45
N LEU A 176 -9.19 -3.33 12.91
CA LEU A 176 -9.15 -3.67 14.34
C LEU A 176 -7.75 -3.48 14.93
N LYS A 177 -6.72 -4.03 14.28
CA LYS A 177 -5.32 -3.88 14.71
C LYS A 177 -4.89 -2.42 14.76
N SER A 178 -5.30 -1.63 13.78
CA SER A 178 -4.90 -0.23 13.67
C SER A 178 -5.63 0.67 14.67
N VAL A 179 -6.93 0.42 14.92
CA VAL A 179 -7.71 1.10 15.97
C VAL A 179 -7.10 0.82 17.34
N ALA A 180 -6.78 -0.46 17.64
CA ALA A 180 -6.12 -0.84 18.88
C ALA A 180 -4.75 -0.16 19.03
N PHE A 181 -3.92 -0.20 17.99
CA PHE A 181 -2.61 0.46 17.97
C PHE A 181 -2.72 1.97 18.22
N LEU A 182 -3.60 2.66 17.51
CA LEU A 182 -3.82 4.11 17.68
C LEU A 182 -4.32 4.44 19.08
N PHE A 183 -5.28 3.67 19.60
CA PHE A 183 -5.80 3.89 20.94
C PHE A 183 -4.71 3.72 22.01
N ILE A 184 -3.96 2.61 21.98
CA ILE A 184 -2.89 2.34 22.95
C ILE A 184 -1.81 3.42 22.90
N THR A 185 -1.32 3.73 21.70
CA THR A 185 -0.27 4.76 21.53
C THR A 185 -0.77 6.14 21.96
N LYS A 186 -2.05 6.45 21.74
CA LYS A 186 -2.64 7.72 22.18
C LYS A 186 -2.78 7.81 23.70
N VAL A 187 -3.20 6.73 24.37
CA VAL A 187 -3.20 6.66 25.83
C VAL A 187 -1.81 6.93 26.38
N LEU A 188 -0.77 6.28 25.83
CA LEU A 188 0.61 6.46 26.28
C LEU A 188 1.10 7.90 26.10
N ILE A 189 0.86 8.51 24.94
CA ILE A 189 1.24 9.91 24.69
C ILE A 189 0.41 10.87 25.55
N GLY A 190 -0.87 10.57 25.77
CA GLY A 190 -1.73 11.33 26.66
C GLY A 190 -1.17 11.38 28.08
N LEU A 191 -0.80 10.22 28.63
CA LEU A 191 -0.22 10.10 29.97
C LEU A 191 1.19 10.72 30.06
N ALA A 192 2.02 10.56 29.04
CA ALA A 192 3.42 10.97 29.07
C ALA A 192 3.64 12.45 28.72
N VAL A 193 2.77 13.04 27.90
CA VAL A 193 2.96 14.39 27.34
C VAL A 193 1.78 15.29 27.63
N GLU A 194 0.56 14.90 27.24
CA GLU A 194 -0.60 15.80 27.30
C GLU A 194 -1.01 16.14 28.74
N ILE A 195 -1.09 15.16 29.63
CA ILE A 195 -1.47 15.38 31.04
C ILE A 195 -0.41 16.21 31.78
N PRO A 196 0.90 15.90 31.70
CA PRO A 196 1.92 16.77 32.29
C PRO A 196 1.88 18.19 31.74
N TYR A 197 1.71 18.35 30.42
CA TYR A 197 1.60 19.66 29.78
C TYR A 197 0.41 20.47 30.35
N ASP A 198 -0.78 19.86 30.42
CA ASP A 198 -1.97 20.52 30.94
C ASP A 198 -1.82 20.89 32.42
N TYR A 199 -1.23 20.00 33.22
CA TYR A 199 -1.02 20.25 34.64
C TYR A 199 -0.01 21.37 34.91
N TYR A 200 1.16 21.34 34.24
CA TYR A 200 2.25 22.28 34.52
C TYR A 200 2.15 23.62 33.77
N ILE A 201 1.60 23.63 32.54
CA ILE A 201 1.61 24.82 31.68
C ILE A 201 0.22 25.46 31.60
N VAL A 202 -0.83 24.66 31.42
CA VAL A 202 -2.21 25.18 31.34
C VAL A 202 -2.78 25.43 32.74
N GLY A 203 -2.27 24.74 33.76
CA GLY A 203 -2.67 24.86 35.16
C GLY A 203 -3.94 24.09 35.51
N ALA A 204 -4.58 23.43 34.53
CA ALA A 204 -5.75 22.59 34.74
C ALA A 204 -5.86 21.53 33.63
N ILE A 205 -6.31 20.34 33.99
CA ILE A 205 -6.60 19.27 33.03
C ILE A 205 -7.94 19.57 32.37
N VAL A 206 -7.91 19.93 31.09
CA VAL A 206 -9.13 20.17 30.31
C VAL A 206 -9.62 18.84 29.76
N TRP A 207 -10.55 18.22 30.48
CA TRP A 207 -11.03 16.86 30.18
C TRP A 207 -11.66 16.72 28.79
N PHE A 208 -12.32 17.76 28.28
CA PHE A 208 -12.97 17.70 26.97
C PHE A 208 -11.96 17.58 25.81
N PRO A 209 -10.96 18.47 25.65
CA PRO A 209 -9.86 18.27 24.71
C PRO A 209 -9.17 16.92 24.85
N LEU A 210 -8.85 16.49 26.09
CA LEU A 210 -8.20 15.22 26.33
C LEU A 210 -9.05 14.03 25.81
N ALA A 211 -10.35 14.02 26.13
CA ALA A 211 -11.27 12.95 25.72
C ALA A 211 -11.48 12.91 24.20
N VAL A 212 -11.69 14.08 23.57
CA VAL A 212 -11.83 14.17 22.11
C VAL A 212 -10.52 13.75 21.44
N ASN A 213 -9.38 14.20 21.93
CA ASN A 213 -8.07 13.85 21.38
C ASN A 213 -7.79 12.34 21.48
N LEU A 214 -8.20 11.72 22.59
CA LEU A 214 -8.06 10.28 22.81
C LEU A 214 -8.98 9.43 21.92
N LEU A 215 -10.27 9.77 21.85
CA LEU A 215 -11.28 8.92 21.23
C LEU A 215 -11.47 9.20 19.73
N PHE A 216 -11.26 10.44 19.28
CA PHE A 216 -11.58 10.82 17.92
C PHE A 216 -10.78 10.05 16.86
N PRO A 217 -9.43 9.89 16.95
CA PRO A 217 -8.69 9.18 15.91
C PRO A 217 -9.08 7.69 15.77
N PRO A 218 -9.25 6.91 16.86
CA PRO A 218 -9.78 5.54 16.80
C PRO A 218 -11.21 5.47 16.24
N LEU A 219 -12.11 6.36 16.68
CA LEU A 219 -13.49 6.40 16.19
C LEU A 219 -13.55 6.76 14.70
N TYR A 220 -12.76 7.75 14.29
CA TYR A 220 -12.57 8.12 12.89
C TYR A 220 -12.12 6.90 12.08
N MET A 221 -11.09 6.18 12.54
CA MET A 221 -10.61 5.00 11.83
C MET A 221 -11.68 3.89 11.73
N ALA A 222 -12.44 3.65 12.79
CA ALA A 222 -13.55 2.70 12.77
C ALA A 222 -14.64 3.12 11.77
N SER A 223 -14.96 4.42 11.70
CA SER A 223 -15.95 4.97 10.77
C SER A 223 -15.55 4.83 9.29
N LEU A 224 -14.25 4.77 8.98
CA LEU A 224 -13.78 4.59 7.60
C LEU A 224 -14.26 3.27 6.99
N LYS A 225 -14.60 2.26 7.81
CA LYS A 225 -15.21 1.03 7.33
C LYS A 225 -16.47 1.28 6.50
N PHE A 226 -17.31 2.25 6.90
CA PHE A 226 -18.56 2.56 6.18
C PHE A 226 -18.30 3.15 4.79
N SER A 227 -17.14 3.76 4.58
CA SER A 227 -16.69 4.23 3.28
C SER A 227 -16.12 3.12 2.40
N MET A 228 -15.62 2.04 2.98
CA MET A 228 -14.91 0.98 2.29
C MET A 228 -15.91 -0.06 1.78
N LYS A 229 -16.70 0.33 0.77
CA LYS A 229 -17.61 -0.60 0.08
C LYS A 229 -16.78 -1.57 -0.75
N LEU A 230 -17.03 -2.87 -0.57
CA LEU A 230 -16.42 -3.90 -1.40
C LEU A 230 -16.97 -3.82 -2.84
N PRO A 231 -16.22 -4.32 -3.84
CA PRO A 231 -16.72 -4.38 -5.21
C PRO A 231 -17.99 -5.25 -5.25
N SER A 232 -18.94 -4.87 -6.08
CA SER A 232 -20.27 -5.48 -6.17
C SER A 232 -20.48 -6.20 -7.51
N GLY A 233 -21.67 -6.77 -7.73
CA GLY A 233 -22.02 -7.52 -8.95
C GLY A 233 -21.61 -6.85 -10.28
N PRO A 234 -21.83 -5.53 -10.49
CA PRO A 234 -21.37 -4.83 -11.69
C PRO A 234 -19.85 -4.95 -11.93
N ASN A 235 -19.03 -4.90 -10.88
CA ASN A 235 -17.59 -5.08 -11.00
C ASN A 235 -17.24 -6.51 -11.44
N THR A 236 -17.91 -7.50 -10.86
CA THR A 236 -17.73 -8.91 -11.23
C THR A 236 -18.11 -9.18 -12.69
N SER A 237 -19.20 -8.59 -13.17
CA SER A 237 -19.62 -8.70 -14.58
C SER A 237 -18.58 -8.10 -15.53
N GLU A 238 -18.01 -6.94 -15.20
CA GLU A 238 -16.95 -6.32 -16.00
C GLU A 238 -15.63 -7.12 -15.97
N LEU A 239 -15.28 -7.68 -14.80
CA LEU A 239 -14.14 -8.59 -14.69
C LEU A 239 -14.32 -9.85 -15.53
N LYS A 240 -15.53 -10.44 -15.53
CA LYS A 240 -15.87 -11.62 -16.34
C LYS A 240 -15.76 -11.28 -17.82
N LYS A 241 -16.35 -10.16 -18.24
CA LYS A 241 -16.27 -9.67 -19.63
C LYS A 241 -14.82 -9.43 -20.07
N TYR A 242 -14.00 -8.83 -19.22
CA TYR A 242 -12.60 -8.57 -19.54
C TYR A 242 -11.83 -9.85 -19.87
N VAL A 243 -12.01 -10.88 -19.04
CA VAL A 243 -11.29 -12.14 -19.21
C VAL A 243 -11.89 -12.97 -20.35
N ASP A 244 -13.19 -12.83 -20.60
CA ASP A 244 -13.84 -13.39 -21.79
C ASP A 244 -13.24 -12.82 -23.08
N ASP A 245 -13.16 -11.49 -23.18
CA ASP A 245 -12.57 -10.80 -24.33
C ASP A 245 -11.07 -11.14 -24.47
N LEU A 246 -10.35 -11.33 -23.35
CA LEU A 246 -8.93 -11.65 -23.33
C LEU A 246 -8.59 -13.03 -23.92
N PHE A 247 -9.44 -14.03 -23.70
CA PHE A 247 -9.19 -15.41 -24.12
C PHE A 247 -9.99 -15.87 -25.33
N PHE A 248 -11.17 -15.28 -25.58
CA PHE A 248 -12.13 -15.80 -26.58
C PHE A 248 -12.52 -14.81 -27.68
N GLU A 249 -12.26 -13.50 -27.56
CA GLU A 249 -12.49 -12.57 -28.67
C GLU A 249 -11.26 -12.45 -29.59
N THR A 250 -11.50 -12.54 -30.90
CA THR A 250 -10.47 -12.49 -31.96
C THR A 250 -10.18 -11.08 -32.48
N ASP A 251 -10.99 -10.08 -32.13
CA ASP A 251 -10.94 -8.71 -32.69
C ASP A 251 -9.97 -7.75 -31.98
N GLY A 252 -9.04 -8.28 -31.18
CA GLY A 252 -8.04 -7.50 -30.46
C GLY A 252 -8.61 -6.73 -29.26
N PRO A 253 -7.75 -6.17 -28.39
CA PRO A 253 -8.18 -5.62 -27.11
C PRO A 253 -9.03 -4.36 -27.30
N ARG A 254 -10.35 -4.48 -27.09
CA ARG A 254 -11.33 -3.37 -27.12
C ARG A 254 -11.24 -2.44 -25.90
N TYR A 255 -10.41 -2.78 -24.93
CA TYR A 255 -10.25 -1.99 -23.72
C TYR A 255 -9.27 -0.84 -23.94
N ASN A 256 -9.82 0.34 -24.22
CA ASN A 256 -9.16 1.61 -23.96
C ASN A 256 -8.94 1.75 -22.46
N LEU A 257 -7.93 1.06 -21.91
CA LEU A 257 -7.51 1.24 -20.53
C LEU A 257 -7.16 2.72 -20.36
N VAL A 258 -8.00 3.44 -19.60
CA VAL A 258 -7.90 4.89 -19.40
C VAL A 258 -6.63 5.19 -18.60
N ALA A 259 -5.51 5.25 -19.30
CA ALA A 259 -4.37 6.04 -18.90
C ALA A 259 -4.79 7.50 -19.13
N ARG A 260 -5.23 8.19 -18.07
CA ARG A 260 -5.40 9.65 -18.15
C ARG A 260 -4.11 10.21 -18.74
N THR A 261 -4.26 10.94 -19.84
CA THR A 261 -3.18 11.72 -20.43
C THR A 261 -2.61 12.63 -19.34
N LYS A 262 -1.30 12.82 -19.40
CA LYS A 262 -0.48 13.73 -18.61
C LYS A 262 -1.36 14.88 -18.07
N SER A 263 -1.69 14.90 -16.78
CA SER A 263 -2.26 16.12 -16.20
C SER A 263 -1.15 17.14 -16.38
N GLN A 264 -1.35 18.07 -17.29
CA GLN A 264 -0.49 19.22 -17.45
C GLN A 264 -0.29 19.78 -16.04
N ASP A 265 0.96 19.86 -15.58
CA ASP A 265 1.34 20.46 -14.31
C ASP A 265 0.90 21.93 -14.39
N SER A 266 -0.38 22.18 -14.15
CA SER A 266 -0.90 23.52 -14.21
C SER A 266 -0.61 24.12 -12.84
N THR A 267 0.18 25.18 -12.85
CA THR A 267 0.48 25.99 -11.67
C THR A 267 -0.81 26.34 -10.91
N LEU A 268 -1.92 26.51 -11.64
CA LEU A 268 -3.25 26.70 -11.08
C LEU A 268 -3.74 25.51 -10.23
N LEU A 269 -3.62 24.26 -10.70
CA LEU A 269 -4.03 23.09 -9.90
C LEU A 269 -3.14 22.93 -8.66
N ASN A 270 -1.84 23.17 -8.77
CA ASN A 270 -0.94 23.14 -7.61
C ASN A 270 -1.25 24.26 -6.59
N PHE A 271 -1.60 25.45 -7.08
CA PHE A 271 -2.06 26.55 -6.24
C PHE A 271 -3.38 26.22 -5.53
N MET A 272 -4.38 25.73 -6.27
CA MET A 272 -5.66 25.29 -5.70
C MET A 272 -5.47 24.18 -4.66
N TYR A 273 -4.57 23.23 -4.92
CA TYR A 273 -4.23 22.16 -4.00
C TYR A 273 -3.59 22.69 -2.71
N THR A 274 -2.68 23.65 -2.82
CA THR A 274 -2.03 24.29 -1.67
C THR A 274 -3.01 25.13 -0.86
N ALA A 275 -3.89 25.88 -1.54
CA ALA A 275 -4.95 26.66 -0.91
C ALA A 275 -5.94 25.75 -0.15
N MET A 276 -6.32 24.61 -0.75
CA MET A 276 -7.13 23.58 -0.07
C MET A 276 -6.46 23.08 1.20
N PHE A 277 -5.15 22.77 1.12
CA PHE A 277 -4.40 22.27 2.27
C PHE A 277 -4.40 23.30 3.41
N LEU A 278 -4.06 24.56 3.10
CA LEU A 278 -4.07 25.65 4.08
C LEU A 278 -5.46 25.89 4.67
N PHE A 279 -6.50 25.85 3.82
CA PHE A 279 -7.88 26.00 4.25
C PHE A 279 -8.29 24.91 5.24
N VAL A 280 -8.03 23.63 4.93
CA VAL A 280 -8.40 22.51 5.80
C VAL A 280 -7.67 22.59 7.15
N PHE A 281 -6.35 22.80 7.14
CA PHE A 281 -5.59 22.91 8.39
C PHE A 281 -6.03 24.11 9.24
N THR A 282 -6.20 25.28 8.62
CA THR A 282 -6.66 26.49 9.32
C THR A 282 -8.06 26.27 9.91
N PHE A 283 -8.98 25.74 9.11
CA PHE A 283 -10.35 25.48 9.55
C PHE A 283 -10.39 24.51 10.75
N VAL A 284 -9.66 23.40 10.68
CA VAL A 284 -9.65 22.42 11.78
C VAL A 284 -8.94 23.00 13.01
N THR A 285 -7.82 23.71 12.86
CA THR A 285 -7.13 24.37 13.98
C THR A 285 -8.04 25.38 14.69
N LEU A 286 -8.75 26.24 13.94
CA LEU A 286 -9.69 27.19 14.53
C LEU A 286 -10.82 26.47 15.27
N ARG A 287 -11.38 25.41 14.70
CA ARG A 287 -12.41 24.60 15.37
C ARG A 287 -11.91 23.97 16.67
N LEU A 288 -10.72 23.36 16.66
CA LEU A 288 -10.14 22.79 17.87
C LEU A 288 -9.81 23.86 18.93
N ALA A 289 -9.31 25.03 18.51
CA ALA A 289 -9.05 26.15 19.40
C ALA A 289 -10.33 26.65 20.07
N THR A 290 -11.46 26.73 19.34
CA THR A 290 -12.76 27.08 19.95
C THR A 290 -13.27 26.04 20.95
N TRP A 291 -12.77 24.81 20.90
CA TRP A 291 -13.06 23.75 21.86
C TRP A 291 -12.11 23.71 23.06
N GLY A 292 -11.21 24.71 23.18
CA GLY A 292 -10.26 24.82 24.28
C GLY A 292 -9.02 23.94 24.12
N PHE A 293 -8.73 23.45 22.91
CA PHE A 293 -7.49 22.70 22.69
C PHE A 293 -6.28 23.62 22.81
N SER A 294 -5.30 23.23 23.61
CA SER A 294 -3.98 23.87 23.63
C SER A 294 -3.21 23.57 22.33
N TRP A 295 -2.16 24.35 22.07
CA TRP A 295 -1.29 24.12 20.91
C TRP A 295 -0.73 22.68 20.86
N VAL A 296 -0.32 22.15 22.02
CA VAL A 296 0.18 20.76 22.11
C VAL A 296 -0.90 19.75 21.77
N HIS A 297 -2.13 19.93 22.27
CA HIS A 297 -3.25 19.06 21.91
C HIS A 297 -3.55 19.08 20.42
N ILE A 298 -3.53 20.25 19.78
CA ILE A 298 -3.76 20.41 18.34
C ILE A 298 -2.70 19.67 17.52
N VAL A 299 -1.41 19.85 17.87
CA VAL A 299 -0.30 19.21 17.17
C VAL A 299 -0.40 17.68 17.28
N ILE A 300 -0.66 17.16 18.48
CA ILE A 300 -0.77 15.71 18.68
C ILE A 300 -2.05 15.18 18.01
N PHE A 301 -3.16 15.93 18.04
CA PHE A 301 -4.38 15.57 17.33
C PHE A 301 -4.12 15.42 15.82
N PHE A 302 -3.44 16.37 15.18
CA PHE A 302 -3.07 16.27 13.77
C PHE A 302 -2.15 15.10 13.48
N LEU A 303 -1.17 14.82 14.34
CA LEU A 303 -0.29 13.66 14.18
C LEU A 303 -1.09 12.35 14.16
N PHE A 304 -2.01 12.17 15.09
CA PHE A 304 -2.83 10.96 15.16
C PHE A 304 -3.89 10.89 14.08
N LEU A 305 -4.53 12.01 13.74
CA LEU A 305 -5.49 12.07 12.65
C LEU A 305 -4.82 11.74 11.32
N SER A 306 -3.65 12.32 11.03
CA SER A 306 -2.85 11.99 9.85
C SER A 306 -2.46 10.52 9.81
N THR A 307 -2.03 9.95 10.93
CA THR A 307 -1.70 8.52 11.03
C THR A 307 -2.91 7.65 10.75
N ALA A 308 -4.06 7.96 11.37
CA ALA A 308 -5.32 7.24 11.16
C ALA A 308 -5.79 7.33 9.70
N SER A 309 -5.74 8.53 9.11
CA SER A 309 -6.10 8.75 7.71
C SER A 309 -5.20 7.97 6.76
N PHE A 310 -3.88 7.94 7.00
CA PHE A 310 -2.94 7.16 6.19
C PHE A 310 -3.16 5.65 6.32
N LEU A 311 -3.36 5.14 7.54
CA LEU A 311 -3.65 3.72 7.75
C LEU A 311 -4.98 3.32 7.09
N GLY A 312 -6.01 4.16 7.22
CA GLY A 312 -7.29 3.97 6.53
C GLY A 312 -7.16 3.95 5.02
N PHE A 313 -6.41 4.90 4.45
CA PHE A 313 -6.11 4.96 3.02
C PHE A 313 -5.31 3.74 2.53
N ARG A 314 -4.37 3.24 3.35
CA ARG A 314 -3.63 2.00 3.03
C ARG A 314 -4.56 0.79 2.96
N LEU A 315 -5.56 0.71 3.85
CA LEU A 315 -6.55 -0.36 3.84
C LEU A 315 -7.53 -0.24 2.67
N SER A 316 -7.98 0.97 2.33
CA SER A 316 -8.87 1.19 1.18
C SER A 316 -8.20 0.84 -0.15
N ARG A 317 -6.87 0.99 -0.25
CA ARG A 317 -6.11 0.55 -1.44
C ARG A 317 -6.26 -0.95 -1.73
N LEU A 318 -6.44 -1.78 -0.71
CA LEU A 318 -6.66 -3.22 -0.91
C LEU A 318 -7.94 -3.48 -1.70
N ILE A 319 -8.99 -2.67 -1.52
CA ILE A 319 -10.23 -2.77 -2.28
C ILE A 319 -9.98 -2.37 -3.73
N SER A 320 -9.31 -1.23 -3.93
CA SER A 320 -9.04 -0.70 -5.28
C SER A 320 -8.17 -1.62 -6.14
N GLU A 321 -7.50 -2.62 -5.55
CA GLU A 321 -6.73 -3.61 -6.31
C GLU A 321 -7.61 -4.66 -7.01
N LEU A 322 -8.88 -4.79 -6.61
CA LEU A 322 -9.88 -5.68 -7.23
C LEU A 322 -10.98 -4.92 -7.98
N GLU A 323 -10.96 -3.59 -7.96
CA GLU A 323 -11.91 -2.77 -8.71
C GLU A 323 -11.44 -2.57 -10.15
N MET A 324 -12.31 -2.89 -11.09
CA MET A 324 -12.16 -2.56 -12.51
C MET A 324 -13.02 -1.35 -12.88
N VAL A 325 -14.21 -1.22 -12.28
CA VAL A 325 -15.08 -0.05 -12.45
C VAL A 325 -14.87 0.91 -11.29
N THR A 326 -14.55 2.17 -11.60
CA THR A 326 -14.62 3.23 -10.59
C THR A 326 -16.08 3.48 -10.25
N THR A 327 -16.54 3.00 -9.10
CA THR A 327 -17.88 3.30 -8.60
C THR A 327 -18.08 4.81 -8.60
N ASN A 328 -19.19 5.30 -9.18
CA ASN A 328 -19.53 6.73 -9.18
C ASN A 328 -19.45 7.25 -7.73
N GLN A 329 -18.51 8.16 -7.49
CA GLN A 329 -18.34 8.78 -6.19
C GLN A 329 -19.50 9.74 -5.95
N GLY A 330 -20.38 9.45 -4.99
CA GLY A 330 -21.43 10.39 -4.59
C GLY A 330 -20.83 11.69 -4.02
N SER A 331 -21.59 12.79 -4.04
CA SER A 331 -21.11 14.12 -3.61
C SER A 331 -20.51 14.15 -2.20
N PHE A 332 -21.00 13.30 -1.28
CA PHE A 332 -20.43 13.16 0.06
C PHE A 332 -19.02 12.56 0.07
N ALA A 333 -18.71 11.64 -0.86
CA ALA A 333 -17.37 11.08 -1.00
C ALA A 333 -16.36 12.14 -1.45
N ILE A 334 -16.78 13.06 -2.33
CA ILE A 334 -15.93 14.17 -2.80
C ILE A 334 -15.57 15.12 -1.65
N LEU A 335 -16.56 15.54 -0.86
CA LEU A 335 -16.33 16.42 0.31
C LEU A 335 -15.41 15.75 1.34
N ARG A 336 -15.65 14.46 1.60
CA ARG A 336 -14.84 13.67 2.51
C ARG A 336 -13.39 13.55 2.02
N ASP A 337 -13.19 13.25 0.75
CA ASP A 337 -11.86 13.11 0.15
C ASP A 337 -11.13 14.46 0.16
N PHE A 338 -11.84 15.58 -0.04
CA PHE A 338 -11.30 16.94 0.10
C PHE A 338 -10.76 17.19 1.51
N LEU A 339 -11.51 16.84 2.55
CA LEU A 339 -11.08 17.04 3.94
C LEU A 339 -9.94 16.10 4.36
N TYR A 340 -9.94 14.84 3.92
CA TYR A 340 -8.99 13.83 4.41
C TYR A 340 -7.68 13.77 3.63
N THR A 341 -7.68 14.15 2.36
CA THR A 341 -6.47 14.10 1.52
C THR A 341 -5.26 14.82 2.13
N PRO A 342 -5.38 16.04 2.70
CA PRO A 342 -4.29 16.70 3.40
C PRO A 342 -3.67 15.85 4.51
N PHE A 343 -4.51 15.24 5.36
CA PHE A 343 -4.08 14.40 6.46
C PHE A 343 -3.44 13.09 5.97
N ILE A 344 -3.98 12.47 4.91
CA ILE A 344 -3.40 11.28 4.27
C ILE A 344 -1.98 11.57 3.77
N LEU A 345 -1.76 12.73 3.14
CA LEU A 345 -0.44 13.12 2.65
C LEU A 345 0.56 13.31 3.78
N VAL A 346 0.19 14.02 4.85
CA VAL A 346 1.06 14.20 6.01
C VAL A 346 1.36 12.85 6.66
N GLY A 347 0.35 12.00 6.83
CA GLY A 347 0.51 10.65 7.38
C GLY A 347 1.43 9.77 6.53
N ARG A 348 1.30 9.85 5.21
CA ARG A 348 2.21 9.18 4.28
C ARG A 348 3.64 9.71 4.40
N TRP A 349 3.81 11.03 4.40
CA TRP A 349 5.13 11.65 4.52
C TRP A 349 5.84 11.23 5.81
N MET A 350 5.09 11.18 6.92
CA MET A 350 5.57 10.59 8.16
C MET A 350 6.00 9.15 7.91
N SER A 351 5.09 8.27 7.48
CA SER A 351 5.39 6.84 7.26
C SER A 351 6.57 6.57 6.31
N ASP A 352 6.70 7.30 5.21
CA ASP A 352 7.74 7.10 4.19
C ASP A 352 9.12 7.59 4.66
N LYS A 353 9.17 8.63 5.49
CA LYS A 353 10.43 9.04 6.13
C LYS A 353 10.87 8.01 7.18
N TYR A 354 9.92 7.34 7.84
CA TYR A 354 10.16 6.30 8.85
C TYR A 354 10.44 4.89 8.26
N SER A 355 10.08 4.60 7.00
CA SER A 355 10.28 3.29 6.37
C SER A 355 11.73 2.98 5.96
N ARG A 356 12.60 4.00 5.89
CA ARG A 356 14.03 3.83 5.61
C ARG A 356 14.84 3.31 6.80
N VAL A 357 14.19 3.03 7.91
CA VAL A 357 14.86 2.48 9.07
C VAL A 357 14.08 1.25 9.49
N ASN A 358 14.81 0.24 9.94
CA ASN A 358 14.37 -0.95 10.68
C ASN A 358 13.57 -0.61 11.99
N ILE A 359 12.99 0.60 12.05
CA ILE A 359 12.39 1.28 13.19
C ILE A 359 11.01 0.71 13.53
N ILE A 360 10.20 0.21 12.58
CA ILE A 360 8.89 -0.35 12.95
C ILE A 360 9.04 -1.69 13.68
N ALA A 361 10.02 -2.54 13.34
CA ALA A 361 10.30 -3.76 14.12
C ALA A 361 10.88 -3.42 15.51
N LEU A 362 11.83 -2.47 15.57
CA LEU A 362 12.39 -1.95 16.83
C LEU A 362 11.33 -1.25 17.71
N ILE A 363 10.39 -0.49 17.12
CA ILE A 363 9.30 0.19 17.81
C ILE A 363 8.17 -0.79 18.14
N LEU A 364 7.88 -1.83 17.36
CA LEU A 364 6.87 -2.83 17.75
C LEU A 364 7.35 -3.66 18.94
N ASP A 365 8.62 -4.06 18.97
CA ASP A 365 9.21 -4.72 20.15
C ASP A 365 9.26 -3.76 21.34
N MET A 366 9.72 -2.52 21.16
CA MET A 366 9.75 -1.50 22.22
C MET A 366 8.34 -1.07 22.70
N ALA A 367 7.33 -1.01 21.81
CA ALA A 367 5.96 -0.58 22.10
C ALA A 367 5.03 -1.70 22.61
N ILE A 368 5.35 -2.97 22.35
CA ILE A 368 4.68 -4.10 22.99
C ILE A 368 5.35 -4.42 24.32
N GLU A 369 6.68 -4.36 24.40
CA GLU A 369 7.42 -4.87 25.56
C GLU A 369 7.53 -3.88 26.73
N LEU A 370 7.77 -2.58 26.50
CA LEU A 370 7.97 -1.62 27.60
C LEU A 370 6.65 -1.06 28.19
N PRO A 371 5.63 -0.67 27.40
CA PRO A 371 4.40 -0.12 27.95
C PRO A 371 3.53 -1.15 28.65
N LEU A 372 3.49 -2.40 28.15
CA LEU A 372 2.78 -3.50 28.81
C LEU A 372 3.40 -3.83 30.17
N LYS A 373 4.74 -3.87 30.27
CA LYS A 373 5.45 -4.07 31.54
C LYS A 373 5.20 -2.93 32.53
N THR A 374 5.18 -1.68 32.07
CA THR A 374 4.88 -0.51 32.91
C THR A 374 3.41 -0.46 33.34
N PHE A 375 2.45 -0.75 32.45
CA PHE A 375 1.03 -0.83 32.76
C PHE A 375 0.72 -1.96 33.77
N LEU A 376 1.33 -3.14 33.62
CA LEU A 376 1.22 -4.24 34.58
C LEU A 376 1.90 -3.94 35.93
N ARG A 377 2.88 -3.03 35.96
CA ARG A 377 3.51 -2.54 37.20
C ARG A 377 2.63 -1.52 37.92
N LEU A 378 2.02 -0.60 37.17
CA LEU A 378 1.08 0.40 37.69
C LEU A 378 -0.21 -0.25 38.20
N LEU A 379 -0.75 -1.27 37.51
CA LEU A 379 -1.89 -2.04 38.01
C LEU A 379 -1.57 -2.75 39.32
N ARG A 380 -0.37 -3.34 39.45
CA ARG A 380 0.08 -3.97 40.69
C ARG A 380 0.23 -2.99 41.84
N GLN A 381 0.83 -1.82 41.58
CA GLN A 381 0.94 -0.74 42.56
C GLN A 381 -0.43 -0.19 42.97
N TRP A 382 -1.36 -0.07 42.03
CA TRP A 382 -2.73 0.33 42.30
C TRP A 382 -3.49 -0.70 43.16
N THR A 383 -3.33 -1.99 42.88
CA THR A 383 -3.91 -3.04 43.73
C THR A 383 -3.30 -3.06 45.13
N GLN A 384 -1.98 -2.81 45.26
CA GLN A 384 -1.32 -2.70 46.56
C GLN A 384 -1.84 -1.49 47.33
N PHE A 385 -1.91 -0.31 46.71
CA PHE A 385 -2.47 0.88 47.34
C PHE A 385 -3.93 0.70 47.82
N LEU A 386 -4.76 0.02 47.03
CA LEU A 386 -6.15 -0.28 47.41
C LEU A 386 -6.24 -1.26 48.57
N ASN A 387 -5.33 -2.23 48.65
CA ASN A 387 -5.26 -3.16 49.78
C ASN A 387 -4.74 -2.45 51.04
N ASP A 388 -3.69 -1.64 50.92
CA ASP A 388 -3.14 -0.86 52.04
C ASP A 388 -4.18 0.13 52.61
N LYS A 389 -5.04 0.71 51.77
CA LYS A 389 -6.16 1.57 52.21
C LYS A 389 -7.31 0.79 52.84
N LYS A 390 -7.51 -0.48 52.47
CA LYS A 390 -8.52 -1.36 53.09
C LYS A 390 -8.06 -1.87 54.45
N ASP A 391 -6.76 -2.09 54.64
CA ASP A 391 -6.20 -2.53 55.93
C ASP A 391 -6.08 -1.38 56.95
N ASN A 392 -6.18 -0.13 56.50
CA ASN A 392 -6.19 1.08 57.35
C ASN A 392 -7.60 1.63 57.64
N LEU A 393 -8.66 0.93 57.22
CA LEU A 393 -10.07 1.14 57.57
C LEU A 393 -10.52 0.01 58.48
#